data_AF-A0A9E3TBL1-F1
#
_entry.id   AF-A0A9E3TBL1-F1
#
_cell.length_a   1.000
_cell.length_b   1.000
_cell.length_c   1.000
_cell.angle_alpha   90.00
_cell.angle_beta   90.00
_cell.angle_gamma   90.00
#
_symmetry.space_group_name_H-M   'P 1'
#
loop_
_entity.id
_entity.type
_entity.pdbx_description
1 polymer ?
#
loop_
_entity_poly.entity_id
_entity_poly.type
_entity_poly.pdbx_seq_one_letter_code
_entity_poly.pdbx_strand_id
1 'polypeptide(L)' 'MERSADGARYALGMRLFERASNVRRELKDVAHEFMLELHHRFNETVNLGVLDNGEVLYLDILQNSRPFR' A
#
# COMPACT_ATOMS: atom_id res chain seq x y z
N MET A 1 7.53 -18.63 -19.51
CA MET A 1 7.35 -19.24 -18.18
C MET A 1 8.74 -19.42 -17.62
N GLU A 2 9.08 -18.72 -16.55
CA GLU A 2 10.32 -18.95 -15.84
C GLU A 2 9.99 -18.93 -14.36
N ARG A 3 10.17 -20.11 -13.76
CA ARG A 3 9.83 -20.42 -12.38
C ARG A 3 11.11 -20.27 -11.60
N SER A 4 11.23 -19.22 -10.80
CA SER A 4 12.27 -19.17 -9.77
C SER A 4 11.75 -19.89 -8.54
N ALA A 5 12.41 -20.99 -8.23
CA ALA A 5 12.46 -21.51 -6.87
C ALA A 5 12.94 -20.38 -5.95
N ASP A 6 12.44 -20.36 -4.72
CA ASP A 6 12.95 -19.54 -3.62
C ASP A 6 12.33 -18.13 -3.52
N GLY A 7 11.04 -18.09 -3.11
CA GLY A 7 10.52 -17.11 -2.13
C GLY A 7 10.64 -15.60 -2.41
N ALA A 8 11.07 -15.17 -3.59
CA ALA A 8 11.27 -13.77 -3.90
C ALA A 8 10.23 -13.32 -4.93
N ARG A 9 9.32 -12.47 -4.47
CA ARG A 9 8.58 -11.45 -5.23
C ARG A 9 8.63 -11.69 -6.73
N TYR A 10 7.58 -12.31 -7.26
CA TYR A 10 7.29 -12.24 -8.69
C TYR A 10 7.23 -10.76 -9.05
N ALA A 11 8.31 -10.28 -9.66
CA ALA A 11 8.35 -8.98 -10.29
C ALA A 11 7.29 -9.04 -11.39
N LEU A 12 6.10 -8.53 -11.07
CA LEU A 12 5.00 -8.34 -12.00
C LEU A 12 5.60 -7.71 -13.26
N GLY A 13 5.57 -8.46 -14.36
CA GLY A 13 6.09 -8.00 -15.64
C GLY A 13 5.55 -6.61 -15.95
N MET A 14 6.46 -5.70 -16.29
CA MET A 14 6.32 -4.25 -16.48
C MET A 14 4.96 -3.76 -17.05
N ARG A 15 4.29 -4.55 -17.88
CA ARG A 15 2.96 -4.25 -18.45
C ARG A 15 1.78 -4.32 -17.48
N LEU A 16 1.83 -5.14 -16.43
CA LEU A 16 0.79 -5.17 -15.39
C LEU A 16 0.94 -3.97 -14.43
N PHE A 17 2.16 -3.45 -14.30
CA PHE A 17 2.48 -2.31 -13.45
C PHE A 17 1.90 -0.99 -13.96
N GLU A 18 1.88 -0.75 -15.27
CA GLU A 18 1.44 0.53 -15.85
C GLU A 18 -0.06 0.79 -15.67
N ARG A 19 -0.91 -0.25 -15.81
CA ARG A 19 -2.35 -0.10 -15.60
C ARG A 19 -2.71 -0.13 -14.11
N ALA A 20 -2.05 -1.00 -13.34
CA ALA A 20 -2.24 -1.05 -11.89
C ALA A 20 -1.70 0.20 -11.18
N SER A 21 -0.70 0.90 -11.74
CA SER A 21 -0.15 2.11 -11.12
C SER A 21 -1.13 3.28 -11.13
N ASN A 22 -1.94 3.41 -12.17
CA ASN A 22 -2.92 4.50 -12.27
C ASN A 22 -4.05 4.28 -11.28
N VAL A 23 -4.63 3.08 -11.25
CA VAL A 23 -5.67 2.70 -10.28
C VAL A 23 -5.15 2.82 -8.84
N ARG A 24 -3.90 2.42 -8.59
CA ARG A 24 -3.27 2.57 -7.26
C ARG A 24 -3.10 4.04 -6.86
N ARG A 25 -2.76 4.91 -7.81
CA ARG A 25 -2.62 6.35 -7.57
C ARG A 25 -3.98 6.97 -7.25
N GLU A 26 -5.00 6.70 -8.07
CA GLU A 26 -6.36 7.19 -7.84
C GLU A 26 -6.92 6.74 -6.48
N LEU A 27 -6.71 5.47 -6.11
CA LEU A 27 -7.14 4.96 -4.81
C LEU A 27 -6.42 5.65 -3.64
N LYS A 28 -5.12 5.90 -3.75
CA LYS A 28 -4.37 6.66 -2.74
C LYS A 28 -4.89 8.08 -2.60
N ASP A 29 -5.11 8.76 -3.73
CA ASP A 29 -5.54 10.16 -3.74
C ASP A 29 -6.91 10.32 -3.08
N VAL A 30 -7.86 9.41 -3.37
CA VAL A 30 -9.18 9.40 -2.72
C VAL A 30 -9.08 9.00 -1.24
N ALA A 31 -8.26 8.01 -0.91
CA ALA A 31 -8.14 7.51 0.46
C ALA A 31 -7.42 8.49 1.41
N HIS A 32 -6.56 9.37 0.88
CA HIS A 32 -5.69 10.23 1.68
C HIS A 32 -6.44 11.09 2.68
N GLU A 33 -7.51 11.76 2.26
CA GLU A 33 -8.31 12.64 3.13
C GLU A 33 -8.95 11.85 4.29
N PHE A 34 -9.46 10.66 4.03
CA PHE A 34 -10.03 9.80 5.08
C PHE A 34 -8.95 9.27 6.03
N MET A 35 -7.78 8.92 5.49
CA MET A 35 -6.66 8.49 6.31
C MET A 35 -6.20 9.62 7.24
N LEU A 36 -6.16 10.86 6.76
CA LEU A 36 -5.84 12.03 7.57
C LEU A 36 -6.89 12.25 8.67
N GLU A 37 -8.17 12.15 8.35
CA GLU A 37 -9.24 12.27 9.36
C GLU A 37 -9.08 11.23 10.48
N LEU A 38 -8.85 9.96 10.11
CA LEU A 38 -8.59 8.89 11.07
C LEU A 38 -7.32 9.16 11.88
N HIS A 39 -6.25 9.58 11.22
CA HIS A 39 -4.98 9.88 11.86
C HIS A 39 -5.14 11.02 12.87
N HIS A 40 -5.83 12.11 12.51
CA HIS A 40 -6.07 13.23 13.41
C HIS A 40 -7.00 12.87 14.57
N ARG A 41 -8.03 12.05 14.32
CA ARG A 41 -8.99 11.64 15.34
C ARG A 41 -8.40 10.71 16.38
N PHE A 42 -7.53 9.78 15.97
CA PHE A 42 -7.01 8.74 16.85
C PHE A 42 -5.54 8.94 17.24
N ASN A 43 -4.80 9.80 16.52
CA ASN A 43 -3.36 10.05 16.72
C ASN A 43 -2.51 8.76 16.67
N GLU A 44 -2.92 7.83 15.80
CA GLU A 44 -2.30 6.52 15.60
C GLU A 44 -1.89 6.33 14.13
N THR A 45 -1.04 5.33 13.89
CA THR A 45 -0.62 4.99 12.53
C THR A 45 -1.78 4.41 11.73
N VAL A 46 -2.08 5.01 10.58
CA VAL A 46 -3.13 4.55 9.66
C VAL A 46 -2.49 3.86 8.47
N ASN A 47 -2.89 2.63 8.19
CA ASN A 47 -2.40 1.83 7.07
C ASN A 47 -3.49 1.69 6.01
N LEU A 48 -3.15 1.95 4.75
CA LEU A 48 -3.97 1.64 3.60
C LEU A 48 -3.40 0.40 2.92
N GLY A 49 -4.23 -0.61 2.74
CA GLY A 49 -3.84 -1.84 2.05
C GLY A 49 -4.98 -2.47 1.27
N VAL A 50 -4.62 -3.33 0.33
CA VAL A 50 -5.55 -4.17 -0.42
C VAL A 50 -5.25 -5.64 -0.17
N LEU A 51 -6.28 -6.47 -0.17
CA LEU A 51 -6.12 -7.91 -0.07
C LEU A 51 -5.84 -8.48 -1.46
N ASP A 52 -4.74 -9.21 -1.60
CA ASP A 52 -4.38 -9.93 -2.82
C ASP A 52 -3.89 -11.33 -2.46
N ASN A 53 -4.51 -12.36 -3.04
CA ASN A 53 -4.12 -13.77 -2.82
C ASN A 53 -3.97 -14.21 -1.35
N GLY A 54 -4.75 -13.61 -0.44
CA GLY A 54 -4.69 -13.91 1.00
C GLY A 54 -3.63 -13.13 1.77
N GLU A 55 -2.89 -12.25 1.11
CA GLU A 55 -1.90 -11.35 1.71
C GLU A 55 -2.36 -9.89 1.63
N VAL A 56 -1.97 -9.08 2.61
CA VAL A 56 -2.24 -7.63 2.60
C VAL A 56 -1.08 -6.91 1.93
N LEU A 57 -1.35 -6.25 0.81
CA LEU A 57 -0.42 -5.34 0.16
C LEU A 57 -0.63 -3.92 0.68
N TYR A 58 0.37 -3.38 1.37
CA TYR A 58 0.36 -1.99 1.82
C TYR A 58 0.54 -1.03 0.64
N LEU A 59 -0.41 -0.11 0.52
CA LEU A 59 -0.38 0.97 -0.46
C LEU A 59 0.18 2.25 0.17
N ASP A 60 -0.26 2.62 1.37
CA ASP A 60 0.18 3.83 2.06
C ASP A 60 0.18 3.68 3.58
N ILE A 61 0.96 4.50 4.27
CA ILE A 61 1.06 4.52 5.73
C ILE A 61 1.21 5.96 6.21
N LEU A 62 0.25 6.44 7.00
CA LEU A 62 0.38 7.69 7.76
C LEU A 62 0.88 7.34 9.16
N GLN A 63 2.13 7.67 9.46
CA GLN A 63 2.75 7.40 10.75
C GLN A 63 2.54 8.56 11.72
N ASN A 64 2.42 8.24 13.02
CA ASN A 64 2.55 9.27 14.04
C ASN A 64 4.01 9.71 14.14
N SER A 65 4.24 11.03 14.09
CA SER A 65 5.53 11.66 14.38
C SER A 65 5.87 11.59 15.87
N ARG A 66 5.93 10.39 16.45
CA ARG A 66 6.58 10.21 17.75
C ARG A 66 8.05 9.92 17.50
N PRO A 67 8.97 10.85 17.81
CA PRO A 67 10.38 10.52 17.78
C PRO A 67 10.59 9.34 18.75
N PHE A 68 11.22 8.28 18.26
CA PHE A 68 11.75 7.22 19.12
C PHE A 68 12.65 7.90 20.17
N ARG A 69 12.34 7.73 21.45
CA ARG A 69 13.04 8.35 22.58
C ARG A 69 13.57 7.27 23.50
#